data_AF-A8UDV0-F1
#
_entry.id   AF-A8UDV0-F1
#
_cell.length_a   1.000
_cell.length_b   1.000
_cell.length_c   1.000
_cell.angle_alpha   90.00
_cell.angle_beta   90.00
_cell.angle_gamma   90.00
#
_symmetry.space_group_name_H-M   'P 1'
#
loop_
_entity.id
_entity.type
_entity.pdbx_description
1 polymer ?
#
loop_
_entity_poly.entity_id
_entity_poly.type
_entity_poly.pdbx_seq_one_letter_code
_entity_poly.pdbx_strand_id
1 'polypeptide(L)'
;MGKTRIEKYGVEILQVIKNYCEENDIEVSSDVLIFEESKPKRKKGDTKKISLELFKSGKSIDQIALERELNTNTIFGHLAGFISSGEIKITDLMSKAHHSELKKIIPTKTFENLSDLKHQVDNKFSYGELRLVVNELSKN
;
A
#
# COMPACT_ATOMS: atom_id res chain seq x y z
N MET A 1 10.30 16.39 -3.55
CA MET A 1 10.41 16.02 -4.99
C MET A 1 11.55 15.02 -5.17
N GLY A 2 11.43 14.03 -6.07
CA GLY A 2 12.54 13.11 -6.36
C GLY A 2 13.57 13.74 -7.29
N LYS A 3 14.85 13.33 -7.21
CA LYS A 3 15.99 13.88 -7.97
C LYS A 3 15.68 14.08 -9.46
N THR A 4 15.12 13.05 -10.12
CA THR A 4 14.74 13.09 -11.54
C THR A 4 13.67 14.14 -11.87
N ARG A 5 12.73 14.38 -10.95
CA ARG A 5 11.68 15.40 -11.16
C ARG A 5 12.23 16.82 -10.95
N ILE A 6 13.20 16.97 -10.05
CA ILE A 6 13.90 18.25 -9.82
C ILE A 6 14.75 18.60 -11.04
N GLU A 7 15.53 17.66 -11.57
CA GLU A 7 16.32 17.88 -12.79
C GLU A 7 15.45 18.23 -13.99
N LYS A 8 14.28 17.56 -14.12
CA LYS A 8 13.41 17.74 -15.28
C LYS A 8 12.53 19.00 -15.21
N TYR A 9 12.06 19.40 -14.02
CA TYR A 9 11.03 20.44 -13.89
C TYR A 9 11.35 21.49 -12.82
N GLY A 10 12.46 21.35 -12.08
CA GLY A 10 12.74 22.19 -10.92
C GLY A 10 12.85 23.68 -11.26
N VAL A 11 13.57 24.01 -12.34
CA VAL A 11 13.75 25.40 -12.80
C VAL A 11 12.43 26.03 -13.22
N GLU A 12 11.63 25.31 -14.00
CA GLU A 12 10.33 25.80 -14.49
C GLU A 12 9.34 26.04 -13.34
N ILE A 13 9.26 25.09 -12.38
CA ILE A 13 8.40 25.22 -11.20
C ILE A 13 8.82 26.43 -10.36
N LEU A 14 10.12 26.63 -10.13
CA LEU A 14 10.62 27.78 -9.38
C LEU A 14 10.30 29.10 -10.08
N GLN A 15 10.42 29.15 -11.40
CA GLN A 15 10.10 30.35 -12.18
C GLN A 15 8.61 30.70 -12.08
N VAL A 16 7.71 29.72 -12.17
CA VAL A 16 6.27 29.94 -12.02
C VAL A 16 5.93 30.44 -10.63
N ILE A 17 6.51 29.86 -9.58
CA ILE A 17 6.32 30.32 -8.20
C ILE A 17 6.81 31.76 -8.04
N LYS A 18 7.99 32.09 -8.56
CA LYS A 18 8.56 33.44 -8.47
C LYS A 18 7.67 34.47 -9.15
N ASN A 19 7.24 34.19 -10.38
CA ASN A 19 6.34 35.08 -11.12
C ASN A 19 5.01 35.28 -10.37
N TYR A 20 4.43 34.21 -9.83
CA TYR A 20 3.20 34.32 -9.05
C TYR A 20 3.38 35.18 -7.79
N CYS A 21 4.49 35.02 -7.07
CA CYS A 21 4.77 35.85 -5.89
C CYS A 21 4.96 37.33 -6.25
N GLU A 22 5.63 37.63 -7.37
CA GLU A 22 5.82 39.00 -7.87
C GLU A 22 4.50 39.64 -8.33
N GLU A 23 3.64 38.89 -9.01
CA GLU A 23 2.34 39.38 -9.50
C GLU A 23 1.32 39.63 -8.37
N ASN A 24 1.50 38.97 -7.22
CA ASN A 24 0.56 39.03 -6.09
C ASN A 24 1.16 39.73 -4.86
N ASP A 25 2.27 40.46 -5.01
CA ASP A 25 2.96 41.17 -3.92
C ASP A 25 3.23 40.30 -2.68
N ILE A 26 3.58 39.03 -2.90
CA ILE A 26 3.88 38.08 -1.83
C ILE A 26 5.34 38.24 -1.43
N GLU A 27 5.59 38.83 -0.25
CA GLU A 27 6.93 38.87 0.33
C GLU A 27 7.43 37.46 0.64
N VAL A 28 8.40 37.00 -0.14
CA VAL A 28 9.08 35.71 0.09
C VAL A 28 10.32 35.97 0.94
N SER A 29 10.23 35.74 2.26
CA SER A 29 11.40 35.74 3.14
C SER A 29 12.32 34.56 2.78
N SER A 30 13.59 34.85 2.52
CA SER A 30 14.64 33.88 2.21
C SER A 30 15.02 32.95 3.37
N ASP A 31 14.49 33.18 4.57
CA ASP A 31 14.95 32.52 5.80
C ASP A 31 14.23 31.22 6.17
N VAL A 32 13.19 30.82 5.43
CA VAL A 32 12.45 29.58 5.73
C VAL A 32 12.85 28.47 4.76
N LEU A 33 14.15 28.20 4.67
CA LEU A 33 14.63 26.89 4.21
C LEU A 33 14.48 25.90 5.37
N ILE A 34 13.23 25.54 5.70
CA ILE A 34 12.96 24.34 6.51
C ILE A 34 13.25 23.14 5.62
N PHE A 35 14.53 22.85 5.41
CA PHE A 35 14.95 21.50 5.08
C PHE A 35 14.75 20.71 6.37
N GLU A 36 13.59 20.05 6.51
CA GLU A 36 13.52 18.91 7.41
C GLU A 36 14.69 18.00 7.04
N GLU A 37 15.64 17.84 7.97
CA GLU A 37 16.75 16.90 7.81
C GLU A 37 16.16 15.60 7.26
N SER A 38 16.67 15.15 6.11
CA SER A 38 16.13 13.98 5.45
C SER A 38 16.20 12.82 6.41
N LYS A 39 15.07 12.47 7.04
CA LYS A 39 14.98 11.33 7.94
C LYS A 39 15.63 10.14 7.23
N PRO A 40 16.55 9.42 7.89
CA PRO A 40 17.27 8.33 7.26
C PRO A 40 16.28 7.44 6.53
N LYS A 41 16.54 7.17 5.24
CA LYS A 41 15.66 6.38 4.40
C LYS A 41 15.40 5.05 5.10
N ARG A 42 14.19 4.89 5.66
CA ARG A 42 13.77 3.64 6.31
C ARG A 42 14.03 2.50 5.34
N LYS A 43 14.64 1.42 5.82
CA LYS A 43 14.99 0.29 4.94
C LYS A 43 13.69 -0.30 4.40
N LYS A 44 13.67 -0.66 3.11
CA LYS A 44 12.56 -1.42 2.52
C LYS A 44 12.36 -2.68 3.36
N GLY A 45 11.21 -2.78 4.03
CA GLY A 45 10.88 -3.91 4.92
C GLY A 45 10.50 -3.49 6.35
N ASP A 46 11.03 -2.37 6.86
CA ASP A 46 10.70 -1.88 8.21
C ASP A 46 9.20 -1.61 8.34
N THR A 47 8.59 -1.08 7.28
CA THR A 47 7.15 -0.80 7.25
C THR A 47 6.30 -2.06 7.28
N LYS A 48 6.75 -3.17 6.71
CA LYS A 48 6.02 -4.45 6.73
C LYS A 48 6.11 -5.09 8.11
N LYS A 49 7.31 -5.09 8.70
CA LYS A 49 7.58 -5.63 10.05
C LYS A 49 6.73 -4.95 11.12
N ILE A 50 6.57 -3.63 11.08
CA ILE A 50 5.70 -2.92 12.03
C ILE A 50 4.26 -3.44 11.98
N SER A 51 3.69 -3.65 10.78
CA SER A 51 2.34 -4.24 10.67
C SER A 51 2.29 -5.67 11.20
N LEU A 52 3.35 -6.47 11.00
CA LEU A 52 3.43 -7.82 11.52
C LEU A 52 3.48 -7.85 13.05
N GLU A 53 4.28 -6.98 13.66
CA GLU A 53 4.38 -6.86 15.13
C GLU A 53 3.03 -6.47 15.74
N LEU A 54 2.36 -5.47 15.16
CA LEU A 54 1.03 -5.06 15.62
C LEU A 54 0.00 -6.19 15.44
N PHE A 55 0.05 -6.93 14.33
CA PHE A 55 -0.82 -8.09 14.12
C PHE A 55 -0.57 -9.20 15.14
N LYS A 56 0.70 -9.53 15.41
CA LYS A 56 1.08 -10.51 16.44
C LYS A 56 0.72 -10.05 17.85
N SER A 57 0.57 -8.75 18.09
CA SER A 57 0.04 -8.22 19.36
C SER A 57 -1.49 -8.39 19.53
N GLY A 58 -2.17 -8.98 18.54
CA GLY A 58 -3.60 -9.28 18.57
C GLY A 58 -4.50 -8.22 17.96
N LYS A 59 -3.94 -7.17 17.34
CA LYS A 59 -4.73 -6.13 16.66
C LYS A 59 -5.29 -6.63 15.34
N SER A 60 -6.52 -6.23 15.03
CA SER A 60 -7.13 -6.51 13.73
C SER A 60 -6.49 -5.69 12.61
N ILE A 61 -6.68 -6.11 11.36
CA ILE A 61 -6.19 -5.38 10.17
C ILE A 61 -6.70 -3.94 10.15
N ASP A 62 -7.97 -3.72 10.53
CA ASP A 62 -8.59 -2.40 10.55
C ASP A 62 -8.00 -1.50 11.66
N GLN A 63 -7.73 -2.07 12.84
CA GLN A 63 -7.06 -1.35 13.92
C GLN A 63 -5.65 -0.93 13.53
N ILE A 64 -4.90 -1.84 12.89
CA ILE A 64 -3.54 -1.55 12.40
C ILE A 64 -3.59 -0.49 11.30
N ALA A 65 -4.58 -0.55 10.41
CA ALA A 65 -4.78 0.43 9.36
C ALA A 65 -5.03 1.83 9.95
N LEU A 66 -5.91 1.92 10.95
CA LEU A 66 -6.21 3.16 11.66
C LEU A 66 -4.99 3.72 12.38
N GLU A 67 -4.33 2.92 13.22
CA GLU A 67 -3.17 3.34 14.02
C GLU A 67 -1.97 3.77 13.17
N ARG A 68 -1.83 3.19 11.99
CA ARG A 68 -0.73 3.51 11.08
C ARG A 68 -1.10 4.53 10.02
N GLU A 69 -2.35 4.99 10.01
CA GLU A 69 -2.90 5.88 8.97
C GLU A 69 -2.68 5.31 7.55
N LEU A 70 -2.89 4.00 7.40
CA LEU A 70 -2.74 3.28 6.13
C LEU A 70 -4.07 2.68 5.69
N ASN A 71 -4.20 2.39 4.40
CA ASN A 71 -5.35 1.66 3.88
C ASN A 71 -5.29 0.19 4.34
N THR A 72 -6.44 -0.41 4.65
CA THR A 72 -6.57 -1.82 5.05
C THR A 72 -5.96 -2.78 4.02
N ASN A 73 -6.11 -2.50 2.72
CA ASN A 73 -5.48 -3.28 1.65
C ASN A 73 -3.94 -3.20 1.68
N THR A 74 -3.38 -2.07 2.12
CA THR A 74 -1.93 -1.91 2.30
C THR A 74 -1.44 -2.78 3.46
N ILE A 75 -2.15 -2.77 4.59
CA ILE A 75 -1.84 -3.63 5.73
C ILE A 75 -1.97 -5.10 5.35
N PHE A 76 -3.07 -5.47 4.70
CA PHE A 76 -3.28 -6.82 4.19
C PHE A 76 -2.12 -7.27 3.28
N GLY A 77 -1.70 -6.41 2.34
CA GLY A 77 -0.56 -6.70 1.46
C GLY A 77 0.77 -6.80 2.19
N HIS A 78 0.99 -6.05 3.27
CA HIS A 78 2.15 -6.23 4.15
C HIS A 78 2.14 -7.61 4.80
N LEU A 79 1.00 -8.02 5.38
CA LEU A 79 0.84 -9.29 6.10
C LEU A 79 0.91 -10.50 5.16
N ALA A 80 0.31 -10.42 3.98
CA ALA A 80 0.32 -11.50 2.99
C ALA A 80 1.74 -11.91 2.57
N GLY A 81 2.70 -10.98 2.61
CA GLY A 81 4.11 -11.27 2.32
C GLY A 81 4.78 -12.22 3.33
N PHE A 82 4.24 -12.32 4.55
CA PHE A 82 4.76 -13.16 5.63
C PHE A 82 4.12 -14.56 5.67
N ILE A 83 3.22 -14.87 4.72
CA ILE A 83 2.66 -16.22 4.59
C ILE A 83 3.72 -17.20 4.09
N SER A 84 4.53 -16.78 3.12
CA SER A 84 5.60 -17.63 2.58
C SER A 84 6.71 -17.93 3.60
N SER A 85 6.91 -17.07 4.60
CA SER A 85 7.84 -17.33 5.71
C SER A 85 7.21 -18.14 6.86
N GLY A 86 5.90 -18.39 6.82
CA GLY A 86 5.17 -19.11 7.86
C GLY A 86 4.85 -18.29 9.12
N GLU A 87 5.18 -17.00 9.14
CA GLU A 87 4.91 -16.13 10.29
C GLU A 87 3.43 -15.74 10.42
N ILE A 88 2.68 -15.84 9.32
CA ILE A 88 1.23 -15.65 9.26
C ILE A 88 0.63 -16.83 8.52
N LYS A 89 -0.46 -17.39 9.03
CA LYS A 89 -1.23 -18.39 8.31
C LYS A 89 -2.26 -17.69 7.43
N ILE A 90 -2.57 -18.31 6.29
CA ILE A 90 -3.64 -17.82 5.41
C ILE A 90 -4.99 -17.66 6.15
N THR A 91 -5.24 -18.53 7.12
CA THR A 91 -6.45 -18.54 7.95
C THR A 91 -6.52 -17.38 8.94
N ASP A 92 -5.41 -16.68 9.17
CA ASP A 92 -5.37 -15.53 10.06
C ASP A 92 -5.80 -14.25 9.32
N LEU A 93 -5.71 -14.25 7.98
CA LEU A 93 -6.11 -13.11 7.13
C LEU A 93 -7.47 -13.32 6.45
N MET A 94 -7.93 -14.57 6.33
CA MET A 94 -9.22 -14.90 5.73
C MET A 94 -9.82 -16.17 6.34
N SER A 95 -11.14 -16.30 6.27
CA SER A 95 -11.81 -17.50 6.76
C SER A 95 -11.48 -18.72 5.88
N LYS A 96 -11.44 -19.92 6.48
CA LYS A 96 -11.27 -21.18 5.74
C LYS A 96 -12.36 -21.40 4.68
N ALA A 97 -13.58 -20.93 4.97
CA ALA A 97 -14.71 -21.01 4.04
C ALA A 97 -14.43 -20.17 2.79
N HIS A 98 -14.04 -18.89 2.97
CA HIS A 98 -13.70 -18.00 1.86
C HIS A 98 -12.52 -18.54 1.04
N HIS A 99 -11.48 -19.03 1.72
CA HIS A 99 -10.32 -19.64 1.07
C HIS A 99 -10.72 -20.81 0.17
N SER A 100 -11.50 -21.76 0.71
CA SER A 100 -11.92 -22.94 -0.04
C SER A 100 -12.83 -22.59 -1.22
N GLU A 101 -13.73 -21.63 -1.04
CA GLU A 101 -14.64 -21.17 -2.08
C GLU A 101 -13.89 -20.49 -3.23
N LEU A 102 -13.00 -19.54 -2.92
CA LEU A 102 -12.17 -18.86 -3.91
C LEU A 102 -11.25 -19.83 -4.66
N LYS A 103 -10.67 -20.80 -3.96
CA LYS A 103 -9.79 -21.82 -4.55
C LYS A 103 -10.50 -22.69 -5.58
N LYS A 104 -11.82 -22.86 -5.46
CA LYS A 104 -12.65 -23.57 -6.45
C LYS A 104 -13.12 -22.66 -7.58
N ILE A 105 -13.50 -21.42 -7.27
CA ILE A 105 -14.09 -20.49 -8.24
C ILE A 105 -13.04 -19.92 -9.19
N ILE A 106 -11.88 -19.49 -8.68
CA ILE A 106 -10.87 -18.77 -9.47
C ILE A 106 -10.40 -19.58 -10.70
N PRO A 107 -10.09 -20.89 -10.61
CA PRO A 107 -9.69 -21.68 -11.78
C PRO A 107 -10.77 -21.85 -12.85
N THR A 108 -12.05 -21.65 -12.49
CA THR A 108 -13.18 -21.77 -13.44
C THR A 108 -13.47 -20.49 -14.21
N LYS A 109 -12.77 -19.40 -13.89
CA LYS A 109 -13.00 -18.07 -14.44
C LYS A 109 -11.78 -17.58 -15.22
N THR A 110 -12.04 -16.98 -16.37
CA THR A 110 -11.05 -16.23 -17.13
C THR A 110 -11.16 -14.76 -16.75
N PHE A 111 -10.05 -14.12 -16.41
CA PHE A 111 -10.01 -12.72 -16.02
C PHE A 111 -8.67 -12.07 -16.41
N GLU A 112 -8.70 -10.80 -16.77
CA GLU A 112 -7.48 -10.07 -17.16
C GLU A 112 -6.76 -9.45 -15.97
N ASN A 113 -7.52 -9.05 -14.94
CA ASN A 113 -7.00 -8.37 -13.75
C ASN A 113 -7.89 -8.62 -12.52
N LEU A 114 -7.42 -8.19 -11.34
CA LEU A 114 -8.16 -8.40 -10.09
C LEU A 114 -9.51 -7.68 -10.03
N SER A 115 -9.67 -6.54 -10.71
CA SER A 115 -10.95 -5.83 -10.72
C SER A 115 -11.99 -6.57 -11.54
N ASP A 116 -11.59 -7.14 -12.68
CA ASP A 116 -12.44 -8.04 -13.46
C ASP A 116 -12.86 -9.26 -12.63
N LEU A 117 -11.90 -9.96 -12.01
CA LEU A 117 -12.21 -11.08 -11.11
C LEU A 117 -13.18 -10.66 -9.99
N LYS A 118 -12.99 -9.47 -9.41
CA LYS A 118 -13.83 -8.94 -8.35
C LYS A 118 -15.29 -8.72 -8.80
N HIS A 119 -15.52 -8.33 -10.05
CA HIS A 119 -16.88 -8.18 -10.60
C HIS A 119 -17.55 -9.53 -10.89
N GLN A 120 -16.76 -10.58 -11.10
CA GLN A 120 -17.27 -11.91 -11.43
C GLN A 120 -17.58 -12.79 -10.19
N VAL A 121 -17.18 -12.35 -8.99
CA VAL A 121 -17.35 -13.07 -7.72
C VAL A 121 -18.25 -12.30 -6.77
N ASP A 122 -18.72 -12.97 -5.72
CA ASP A 122 -19.57 -12.37 -4.71
C ASP A 122 -18.91 -11.15 -4.03
N ASN A 123 -19.73 -10.15 -3.70
CA ASN A 123 -19.30 -8.94 -3.02
C ASN A 123 -18.69 -9.19 -1.64
N LYS A 124 -18.98 -10.34 -1.00
CA LYS A 124 -18.41 -10.74 0.29
C LYS A 124 -16.88 -10.88 0.30
N PHE A 125 -16.24 -11.08 -0.86
CA PHE A 125 -14.79 -11.24 -0.95
C PHE A 125 -14.08 -9.90 -1.12
N SER A 126 -13.08 -9.63 -0.30
CA SER A 126 -12.24 -8.43 -0.44
C SER A 126 -11.19 -8.58 -1.55
N TYR A 127 -10.69 -7.45 -2.07
CA TYR A 127 -9.56 -7.45 -3.01
C TYR A 127 -8.31 -8.12 -2.44
N GLY A 128 -8.07 -7.99 -1.14
CA GLY A 128 -6.98 -8.67 -0.44
C GLY A 128 -7.10 -10.18 -0.57
N GLU A 129 -8.29 -10.72 -0.26
CA GLU A 129 -8.55 -12.16 -0.34
C GLU A 129 -8.36 -12.72 -1.75
N LEU A 130 -8.92 -12.04 -2.77
CA LEU A 130 -8.74 -12.44 -4.17
C LEU A 130 -7.28 -12.47 -4.57
N ARG A 131 -6.54 -11.40 -4.27
CA ARG A 131 -5.11 -11.29 -4.57
C ARG A 131 -4.31 -12.42 -3.93
N LEU A 132 -4.67 -12.78 -2.70
CA LEU A 132 -3.96 -13.78 -1.92
C LEU A 132 -4.11 -15.17 -2.54
N VAL A 133 -5.35 -15.56 -2.90
CA VAL A 133 -5.61 -16.87 -3.52
C VAL A 133 -5.06 -16.93 -4.94
N VAL A 134 -5.17 -15.87 -5.74
CA VAL A 134 -4.53 -15.80 -7.07
C VAL A 134 -3.02 -16.03 -6.95
N ASN A 135 -2.35 -15.34 -6.02
CA ASN A 135 -0.92 -15.51 -5.80
C ASN A 135 -0.54 -16.92 -5.31
N GLU A 136 -1.40 -17.58 -4.52
CA GLU A 136 -1.21 -18.97 -4.09
C GLU A 136 -1.30 -19.92 -5.29
N LEU A 137 -2.29 -19.73 -6.17
CA LEU A 137 -2.51 -20.56 -7.35
C LEU A 137 -1.42 -20.38 -8.40
N SER A 138 -0.86 -19.18 -8.56
CA SER A 138 0.24 -18.92 -9.50
C SER A 138 1.62 -19.45 -9.04
N LYS A 139 1.75 -19.85 -7.77
CA LYS A 139 3.01 -20.38 -7.19
C LYS A 139 3.07 -21.91 -7.19
N ASN A 140 1.98 -22.59 -7.52
CA ASN A 140 1.91 -24.05 -7.72
C ASN A 140 1.96 -24.37 -9.22
#